data_AF-A0A933K5L7-F1
#
_entry.id   AF-A0A933K5L7-F1
#
_cell.length_a   1.000
_cell.length_b   1.000
_cell.length_c   1.000
_cell.angle_alpha   90.00
_cell.angle_beta   90.00
_cell.angle_gamma   90.00
#
_symmetry.space_group_name_H-M   'P 1'
#
loop_
_entity.id
_entity.type
_entity.pdbx_description
1 polymer ?
#
loop_
_entity_poly.entity_id
_entity_poly.type
_entity_poly.pdbx_seq_one_letter_code
_entity_poly.pdbx_strand_id
1 'polypeptide(L)' 'MLTATAGAVRRSLFVVGPTASGKSALAARLAARLDLEIVSMDSMQVYRDVPIAS' A
#
# COMPACT_ATOMS: atom_id res chain seq x y z
N MET A 1 22.61 -8.15 -32.51
CA MET A 1 22.64 -6.96 -31.63
C MET A 1 21.77 -7.29 -30.42
N LEU A 2 22.38 -7.71 -29.31
CA LEU A 2 21.65 -8.07 -28.08
C LEU A 2 21.30 -6.79 -27.31
N THR A 3 20.02 -6.46 -27.18
CA THR A 3 19.57 -5.43 -26.23
C THR A 3 19.12 -6.13 -24.97
N ALA A 4 19.96 -6.12 -23.94
CA ALA A 4 19.61 -6.61 -22.62
C ALA A 4 18.58 -5.65 -22.00
N THR A 5 17.32 -6.09 -21.91
CA THR A 5 16.30 -5.39 -21.12
C THR A 5 16.64 -5.62 -19.64
N ALA A 6 17.43 -4.73 -19.05
CA ALA A 6 17.59 -4.70 -17.60
C ALA A 6 16.20 -4.44 -17.00
N GLY A 7 15.59 -5.47 -16.42
CA GLY A 7 14.26 -5.38 -15.81
C GLY A 7 14.26 -4.30 -14.74
N ALA A 8 13.47 -3.24 -14.95
CA ALA A 8 13.36 -2.15 -13.98
C ALA A 8 12.72 -2.68 -12.69
N VAL A 9 13.48 -2.66 -11.59
CA VAL A 9 12.95 -3.02 -10.27
C VAL A 9 11.94 -1.96 -9.85
N ARG A 10 10.67 -2.35 -9.76
CA ARG A 10 9.61 -1.49 -9.22
C ARG A 10 9.84 -1.30 -7.73
N ARG A 11 9.87 -0.05 -7.28
CA ARG A 11 10.00 0.31 -5.86
C ARG A 11 8.62 0.30 -5.20
N SER A 12 8.52 -0.40 -4.07
CA SER A 12 7.29 -0.49 -3.28
C SER A 12 7.55 -0.06 -1.85
N LEU A 13 6.57 0.55 -1.20
CA LEU A 13 6.62 0.97 0.20
C LEU A 13 5.60 0.19 1.02
N PHE A 14 6.01 -0.31 2.18
CA PHE A 14 5.16 -1.09 3.08
C PHE A 14 4.96 -0.32 4.39
N VAL A 15 3.70 -0.08 4.75
CA VAL A 15 3.33 0.56 6.03
C VAL A 15 2.76 -0.50 6.96
N VAL A 16 3.57 -0.98 7.90
CA VAL A 16 3.24 -2.07 8.83
C VAL A 16 3.16 -1.60 10.29
N GLY A 17 2.41 -2.32 11.13
CA GLY A 17 2.21 -1.97 12.53
C GLY A 17 0.90 -2.54 13.12
N PRO A 18 0.70 -2.46 14.45
CA PRO A 18 -0.46 -3.04 15.12
C PRO A 18 -1.77 -2.35 14.72
N THR A 19 -2.90 -3.05 14.87
CA THR A 19 -4.24 -2.47 14.62
C THR A 19 -4.43 -1.18 15.45
N ALA A 20 -5.14 -0.20 14.88
CA ALA A 20 -5.34 1.13 15.45
C ALA A 20 -4.08 2.02 15.62
N SER A 21 -2.91 1.63 15.11
CA SER A 21 -1.69 2.48 15.19
C SER A 21 -1.63 3.65 14.19
N GLY A 22 -2.72 3.95 13.48
CA GLY A 22 -2.79 5.07 12.53
C GLY A 22 -2.14 4.83 11.15
N LYS A 23 -1.89 3.56 10.77
CA LYS A 23 -1.28 3.20 9.48
C LYS A 23 -2.00 3.79 8.27
N SER A 24 -3.33 3.73 8.24
CA SER A 24 -4.14 4.26 7.14
C SER A 24 -3.95 5.77 6.97
N ALA A 25 -3.87 6.52 8.08
CA ALA A 25 -3.60 7.95 8.05
C ALA A 25 -2.18 8.27 7.55
N LEU A 26 -1.18 7.47 7.94
CA LEU A 26 0.19 7.60 7.42
C LEU A 26 0.27 7.28 5.92
N ALA A 27 -0.35 6.18 5.48
CA ALA A 27 -0.39 5.77 4.09
C ALA A 27 -1.04 6.82 3.20
N ALA A 28 -2.17 7.40 3.60
CA ALA A 28 -2.84 8.49 2.89
C ALA A 28 -1.94 9.73 2.71
N ARG A 29 -1.21 10.12 3.76
CA ARG A 29 -0.27 11.25 3.70
C ARG A 29 0.94 10.97 2.80
N LEU A 30 1.41 9.73 2.75
CA LEU A 30 2.51 9.31 1.89
C LEU A 30 2.07 9.28 0.42
N ALA A 31 0.91 8.69 0.13
CA ALA A 31 0.32 8.65 -1.20
C ALA A 31 0.13 10.06 -1.79
N ALA A 32 -0.42 10.99 -1.00
CA ALA A 32 -0.60 12.37 -1.44
C ALA A 32 0.71 13.13 -1.69
N ARG A 33 1.79 12.81 -0.97
CA ARG A 33 3.09 13.50 -1.11
C ARG A 33 3.99 12.92 -2.19
N LEU A 34 3.87 11.62 -2.43
CA LEU A 34 4.76 10.86 -3.31
C LEU A 34 4.07 10.39 -4.59
N ASP A 35 2.81 10.77 -4.79
CA ASP A 35 1.98 10.34 -5.92
C ASP A 35 1.93 8.81 -6.06
N LEU A 36 1.59 8.13 -4.95
CA LEU A 36 1.54 6.68 -4.87
C LEU A 36 0.11 6.15 -4.84
N GLU A 37 -0.08 4.99 -5.44
CA GLU A 37 -1.29 4.19 -5.27
C GLU A 37 -1.22 3.41 -3.95
N ILE A 38 -2.34 3.34 -3.22
CA ILE A 38 -2.46 2.56 -1.99
C ILE A 38 -3.09 1.22 -2.33
N VAL A 39 -2.39 0.13 -1.99
CA VAL A 39 -2.94 -1.22 -2.01
C VAL A 39 -3.18 -1.66 -0.57
N SER A 40 -4.44 -1.97 -0.22
CA SER A 40 -4.74 -2.51 1.11
C SER A 40 -4.17 -3.93 1.24
N MET A 41 -3.53 -4.18 2.38
CA MET A 41 -2.97 -5.48 2.75
C MET A 41 -3.52 -5.95 4.10
N ASP A 42 -4.78 -5.61 4.36
CA ASP A 42 -5.56 -6.09 5.50
C ASP A 42 -6.61 -7.09 5.01
N SER A 43 -6.59 -8.31 5.54
CA SER A 43 -7.53 -9.37 5.15
C SER A 43 -8.98 -9.04 5.50
N MET A 44 -9.23 -8.19 6.51
CA MET A 44 -10.58 -7.83 6.93
C MET A 44 -11.19 -6.74 6.04
N GLN A 45 -10.37 -5.87 5.42
CA GLN A 45 -10.86 -4.79 4.53
C GLN A 45 -11.35 -5.28 3.16
N VAL A 46 -11.14 -6.56 2.84
CA VAL A 46 -11.66 -7.15 1.59
C VAL A 46 -13.19 -7.37 1.65
N TYR A 47 -13.76 -7.46 2.88
CA TYR A 47 -15.18 -7.72 3.08
C TYR A 47 -15.98 -6.41 2.99
N ARG A 48 -16.83 -6.30 1.97
CA ARG A 48 -17.67 -5.12 1.71
C ARG A 48 -18.69 -4.84 2.82
N ASP A 49 -19.13 -5.89 3.52
CA ASP A 49 -20.25 -5.81 4.47
C ASP A 49 -19.80 -5.55 5.92
N VAL A 50 -18.50 -5.34 6.17
CA VAL A 50 -17.96 -5.09 7.52
C VAL A 50 -17.19 -3.76 7.59
N PRO A 51 -17.87 -2.61 7.45
CA PRO A 51 -17.21 -1.30 7.45
C PRO A 51 -16.77 -0.80 8.84
N ILE A 52 -17.20 -1.45 9.93
CA ILE A 52 -17.02 -0.93 11.30
C ILE A 52 -15.83 -1.59 12.03
N ALA A 53 -15.42 -2.78 11.60
CA ALA A 53 -14.36 -3.56 12.25
C ALA A 53 -13.09 -3.71 11.40
N SER A 54 -13.04 -3.10 10.21
CA SER A 54 -11.93 -3.17 9.25
C SER A 54 -11.25 -1.82 9.01
#